data_AF-A0A914QSR3-F1
#
_entry.id   AF-A0A914QSR3-F1
#
_cell.length_a   1.000
_cell.length_b   1.000
_cell.length_c   1.000
_cell.angle_alpha   90.00
_cell.angle_beta   90.00
_cell.angle_gamma   90.00
#
_symmetry.space_group_name_H-M   'P 1'
#
loop_
_entity.id
_entity.type
_entity.pdbx_description
1 polymer ?
#
loop_
_entity_poly.entity_id
_entity_poly.type
_entity_poly.pdbx_seq_one_letter_code
_entity_poly.pdbx_strand_id
1 'polypeptide(L)'
;MLAVGCEGIRSASNFIEDSKDKYDNLILEENYAKHFEPNVKQYLPVIIKLLKQSKSEFFADSGLTWVDFLVSEYFDSINGHAPELLKNYPELLEHSKKVHSLPNLQKYLGSRPTTPW
;
A
#
# COMPACT_ATOMS: atom_id res chain seq x y z
N MET A 1 -25.39 41.83 -26.14
CA MET A 1 -24.66 42.18 -24.90
C MET A 1 -24.91 41.12 -23.83
N LEU A 2 -24.50 39.86 -24.05
CA LEU A 2 -24.62 38.75 -23.10
C LEU A 2 -23.53 37.70 -23.44
N ALA A 3 -22.29 37.93 -23.03
CA ALA A 3 -21.21 36.94 -23.16
C ALA A 3 -20.28 36.87 -21.93
N VAL A 4 -20.58 37.62 -20.85
CA VAL A 4 -19.70 37.74 -19.67
C VAL A 4 -20.03 36.69 -18.58
N GLY A 5 -21.12 35.93 -18.73
CA GLY A 5 -21.67 35.10 -17.64
C GLY A 5 -21.03 33.71 -17.48
N CYS A 6 -20.58 33.05 -18.55
CA CYS A 6 -20.14 31.65 -18.47
C CYS A 6 -18.66 31.48 -18.08
N GLU A 7 -17.79 32.41 -18.49
CA GLU A 7 -16.35 32.32 -18.18
C GLU A 7 -16.06 32.57 -16.70
N GLY A 8 -16.74 33.54 -16.08
CA GLY A 8 -16.62 33.81 -14.64
C GLY A 8 -17.11 32.65 -13.77
N ILE A 9 -18.21 31.99 -14.15
CA ILE A 9 -18.74 30.82 -13.44
C ILE A 9 -17.78 29.62 -13.59
N ARG A 10 -17.23 29.39 -14.79
CA ARG A 10 -16.25 28.31 -15.02
C ARG A 10 -14.95 28.55 -14.24
N SER A 11 -14.48 29.80 -14.18
CA SER A 11 -13.30 30.16 -13.38
C SER A 11 -13.54 29.97 -11.88
N ALA A 12 -14.72 30.31 -11.37
CA ALA A 12 -15.06 30.10 -9.97
C ALA A 12 -15.19 28.62 -9.63
N SER A 13 -15.77 27.81 -10.52
CA SER A 13 -15.88 26.36 -10.33
C SER A 13 -14.51 25.69 -10.28
N ASN A 14 -13.60 26.03 -11.20
CA ASN A 14 -12.24 25.51 -11.19
C ASN A 14 -11.48 25.93 -9.92
N PHE A 15 -11.65 27.18 -9.45
CA PHE A 15 -11.03 27.63 -8.20
C PHE A 15 -11.55 26.86 -6.98
N ILE A 16 -12.87 26.56 -6.95
CA ILE A 16 -13.46 25.76 -5.88
C ILE A 16 -12.92 24.34 -5.91
N GLU A 17 -12.84 23.72 -7.08
CA GLU A 17 -12.32 22.36 -7.26
C GLU A 17 -10.83 22.27 -6.88
N ASP A 18 -9.99 23.19 -7.38
CA ASP A 18 -8.57 23.29 -7.02
C ASP A 18 -8.38 23.51 -5.52
N SER A 19 -9.25 24.32 -4.89
CA SER A 19 -9.19 24.56 -3.45
C SER A 19 -9.55 23.29 -2.68
N LYS A 20 -10.59 22.56 -3.12
CA LYS A 20 -11.03 21.32 -2.50
C LYS A 20 -9.96 20.25 -2.59
N ASP A 21 -9.36 20.07 -3.76
CA ASP A 21 -8.25 19.14 -3.97
C ASP A 21 -7.06 19.49 -3.06
N LYS A 22 -6.74 20.79 -2.92
CA LYS A 22 -5.71 21.24 -1.99
C LYS A 22 -6.04 20.89 -0.54
N TYR A 23 -7.27 21.11 -0.09
CA TYR A 23 -7.71 20.79 1.28
C TYR A 23 -7.77 19.28 1.53
N ASP A 24 -8.25 18.50 0.58
CA ASP A 24 -8.30 17.03 0.66
C ASP A 24 -6.87 16.46 0.73
N ASN A 25 -5.94 16.98 -0.08
CA ASN A 25 -4.52 16.61 0.02
C ASN A 25 -3.88 17.02 1.35
N LEU A 26 -4.22 18.20 1.88
CA LEU A 26 -3.76 18.63 3.22
C LEU A 26 -4.23 17.70 4.34
N ILE A 27 -5.51 17.29 4.30
CA ILE A 27 -6.08 16.33 5.25
C ILE A 27 -5.40 14.97 5.11
N LEU A 28 -5.10 14.53 3.89
CA LEU A 28 -4.38 13.28 3.64
C LEU A 28 -2.95 13.31 4.21
N GLU A 29 -2.21 14.39 3.99
CA GLU A 29 -0.85 14.56 4.52
C GLU A 29 -0.84 14.61 6.06
N GLU A 30 -1.78 15.35 6.67
CA GLU A 30 -1.91 15.40 8.13
C GLU A 30 -2.26 14.02 8.71
N ASN A 31 -3.21 13.30 8.11
CA ASN A 31 -3.59 11.96 8.56
C ASN A 31 -2.44 10.95 8.37
N TYR A 32 -1.70 11.07 7.27
CA TYR A 32 -0.54 10.24 7.01
C TYR A 32 0.54 10.44 8.09
N ALA A 33 0.94 11.69 8.36
CA ALA A 33 1.96 12.00 9.36
C ALA A 33 1.50 11.66 10.79
N LYS A 34 0.22 11.90 11.11
CA LYS A 34 -0.33 11.71 12.46
C LYS A 34 -0.62 10.25 12.80
N HIS A 35 -1.13 9.49 11.84
CA HIS A 35 -1.62 8.14 12.09
C HIS A 35 -0.81 7.07 11.36
N PHE A 36 -0.51 7.26 10.09
CA PHE A 36 0.06 6.19 9.28
C PHE A 36 1.56 5.98 9.57
N GLU A 37 2.37 7.03 9.43
CA GLU A 37 3.81 6.98 9.63
C GLU A 37 4.25 6.41 11.00
N PRO A 38 3.69 6.85 12.15
CA PRO A 38 4.09 6.29 13.44
C PRO A 38 3.71 4.81 13.56
N ASN A 39 2.55 4.39 13.03
CA ASN A 39 2.14 3.00 13.07
C ASN A 39 3.03 2.11 12.20
N VAL A 40 3.42 2.58 11.00
CA VAL A 40 4.38 1.87 10.15
C VAL A 40 5.71 1.66 10.89
N LYS A 41 6.26 2.73 11.47
CA LYS A 41 7.51 2.67 12.24
C LYS A 41 7.42 1.77 13.47
N GLN A 42 6.24 1.69 14.09
CA GLN A 42 6.00 0.86 15.27
C GLN A 42 5.82 -0.63 14.92
N TYR A 43 4.99 -0.95 13.92
CA TYR A 43 4.52 -2.31 13.69
C TYR A 43 5.35 -3.11 12.67
N LEU A 44 5.87 -2.49 11.61
CA LEU A 44 6.65 -3.23 10.60
C LEU A 44 7.91 -3.90 11.18
N PRO A 45 8.68 -3.26 12.08
CA PRO A 45 9.80 -3.94 12.75
C PRO A 45 9.36 -5.15 13.58
N VAL A 46 8.15 -5.14 14.15
CA VAL A 46 7.61 -6.27 14.91
C VAL A 46 7.32 -7.45 13.97
N ILE A 47 6.74 -7.19 12.80
CA ILE A 47 6.49 -8.24 11.79
C ILE A 47 7.82 -8.85 11.33
N ILE A 48 8.82 -8.02 11.02
CA ILE A 48 10.16 -8.50 10.63
C ILE A 48 10.81 -9.31 11.75
N LYS A 49 10.64 -8.88 13.01
CA LYS A 49 11.14 -9.63 14.17
C LYS A 49 10.49 -11.01 14.25
N LEU A 50 9.16 -11.10 14.06
CA LEU A 50 8.45 -12.39 14.06
C LEU A 50 8.95 -13.31 12.93
N LEU A 51 9.15 -12.77 11.73
CA LEU A 51 9.71 -13.51 10.61
C LEU A 51 11.12 -14.05 10.93
N LYS A 52 11.99 -13.21 11.51
CA LYS A 52 13.37 -13.58 11.89
C LYS A 52 13.45 -14.52 13.11
N GLN A 53 12.41 -14.59 13.93
CA GLN A 53 12.35 -15.48 15.08
C GLN A 53 11.99 -16.91 14.70
N SER A 54 11.36 -17.12 13.54
CA SER A 54 11.08 -18.47 13.09
C SER A 54 12.36 -19.21 12.73
N LYS A 55 12.36 -20.51 13.01
CA LYS A 55 13.39 -21.45 12.56
C LYS A 55 13.19 -21.90 11.11
N SER A 56 12.07 -21.51 10.50
CA SER A 56 11.79 -21.76 9.10
C SER A 56 12.06 -20.49 8.26
N GLU A 57 11.83 -20.59 6.97
CA GLU A 57 11.89 -19.45 6.06
C GLU A 57 10.54 -18.68 5.96
N PHE A 58 9.59 -19.03 6.83
CA PHE A 58 8.22 -18.55 6.91
C PHE A 58 7.90 -18.08 8.34
N PHE A 59 6.72 -17.54 8.59
CA PHE A 59 6.34 -17.02 9.92
C PHE A 59 6.22 -18.07 11.02
N ALA A 60 5.92 -19.34 10.66
CA ALA A 60 5.77 -20.42 11.63
C ALA A 60 6.92 -21.42 11.52
N ASP A 61 7.35 -21.99 12.65
CA ASP A 61 8.39 -23.03 12.67
C ASP A 61 8.01 -24.29 11.89
N SER A 62 6.71 -24.54 11.69
CA SER A 62 6.19 -25.63 10.86
C SER A 62 6.30 -25.38 9.36
N GLY A 63 6.78 -24.21 8.93
CA GLY A 63 6.89 -23.79 7.54
C GLY A 63 5.73 -22.92 7.07
N LEU A 64 5.34 -23.06 5.81
CA LEU A 64 4.35 -22.22 5.13
C LEU A 64 2.96 -22.32 5.79
N THR A 65 2.37 -21.17 6.09
CA THR A 65 1.03 -21.02 6.66
C THR A 65 0.21 -19.98 5.91
N TRP A 66 -1.06 -19.84 6.28
CA TRP A 66 -1.92 -18.82 5.71
C TRP A 66 -1.46 -17.39 6.02
N VAL A 67 -0.70 -17.19 7.09
CA VAL A 67 -0.16 -15.89 7.49
C VAL A 67 0.85 -15.39 6.46
N ASP A 68 1.65 -16.28 5.89
CA ASP A 68 2.63 -15.94 4.86
C ASP A 68 1.94 -15.39 3.61
N PHE A 69 0.78 -15.95 3.22
CA PHE A 69 -0.02 -15.42 2.11
C PHE A 69 -0.64 -14.06 2.42
N LEU A 70 -1.15 -13.88 3.64
CA LEU A 70 -1.71 -12.59 4.08
C LEU A 70 -0.64 -11.49 4.01
N VAL A 71 0.54 -11.77 4.56
CA VAL A 71 1.63 -10.81 4.61
C VAL A 71 2.18 -10.55 3.21
N SER A 72 2.36 -11.58 2.38
CA SER A 72 2.89 -11.41 1.03
C SER A 72 1.97 -10.59 0.14
N GLU A 73 0.66 -10.83 0.21
CA GLU A 73 -0.31 -10.10 -0.60
C GLU A 73 -0.39 -8.64 -0.17
N TYR A 74 -0.47 -8.40 1.15
CA TYR A 74 -0.59 -7.06 1.70
C TYR A 74 0.61 -6.17 1.31
N PHE A 75 1.84 -6.69 1.44
CA PHE A 75 3.03 -5.92 1.11
C PHE A 75 3.32 -5.83 -0.40
N ASP A 76 2.85 -6.78 -1.21
CA ASP A 76 2.91 -6.64 -2.67
C ASP A 76 1.96 -5.53 -3.16
N SER A 77 0.75 -5.46 -2.60
CA SER A 77 -0.19 -4.37 -2.88
C SER A 77 0.36 -3.01 -2.45
N ILE A 78 0.95 -2.91 -1.24
CA ILE A 78 1.63 -1.68 -0.80
C ILE A 78 2.79 -1.34 -1.72
N ASN A 79 3.60 -2.31 -2.16
CA ASN A 79 4.71 -2.05 -3.05
C ASN A 79 4.25 -1.50 -4.42
N GLY A 80 3.08 -1.94 -4.90
CA GLY A 80 2.47 -1.41 -6.14
C GLY A 80 2.01 0.04 -6.03
N HIS A 81 1.55 0.47 -4.85
CA HIS A 81 0.97 1.81 -4.65
C HIS A 81 1.92 2.82 -3.98
N ALA A 82 2.76 2.37 -3.07
CA ALA A 82 3.63 3.18 -2.22
C ALA A 82 4.98 2.49 -1.97
N PRO A 83 5.80 2.26 -3.03
CA PRO A 83 7.06 1.54 -2.92
C PRO A 83 8.07 2.21 -1.97
N GLU A 84 7.98 3.53 -1.80
CA GLU A 84 8.82 4.32 -0.89
C GLU A 84 8.74 3.84 0.57
N LEU A 85 7.57 3.34 1.00
CA LEU A 85 7.36 2.84 2.37
C LEU A 85 8.22 1.61 2.66
N LEU A 86 8.36 0.72 1.68
CA LEU A 86 9.00 -0.58 1.85
C LEU A 86 10.51 -0.53 1.57
N LYS A 87 11.05 0.59 1.09
CA LYS A 87 12.50 0.77 0.91
C LYS A 87 13.30 0.53 2.19
N ASN A 88 12.72 0.88 3.34
CA ASN A 88 13.35 0.70 4.65
C ASN A 88 13.15 -0.70 5.24
N TYR A 89 12.37 -1.56 4.57
CA TYR A 89 11.95 -2.88 5.06
C TYR A 89 12.08 -3.96 3.97
N PRO A 90 13.28 -4.15 3.38
CA PRO A 90 13.48 -5.07 2.26
C PRO A 90 13.14 -6.53 2.61
N GLU A 91 13.22 -6.93 3.89
CA GLU A 91 12.91 -8.28 4.33
C GLU A 91 11.45 -8.68 4.04
N LEU A 92 10.52 -7.71 4.09
CA LEU A 92 9.11 -7.96 3.78
C LEU A 92 8.91 -8.20 2.28
N LEU A 93 9.67 -7.51 1.43
CA LEU A 93 9.66 -7.71 -0.02
C LEU A 93 10.29 -9.05 -0.39
N GLU A 94 11.37 -9.45 0.26
CA GLU A 94 11.99 -10.76 0.07
C GLU A 94 11.05 -11.89 0.46
N HIS A 95 10.39 -11.78 1.61
CA HIS A 95 9.37 -12.74 2.02
C HIS A 95 8.22 -12.83 1.00
N SER A 96 7.71 -11.68 0.54
CA SER A 96 6.62 -11.65 -0.44
C SER A 96 7.01 -12.31 -1.75
N LYS A 97 8.22 -12.02 -2.27
CA LYS A 97 8.77 -12.70 -3.46
C LYS A 97 8.89 -14.21 -3.27
N LYS A 98 9.31 -14.65 -2.09
CA LYS A 98 9.43 -16.08 -1.76
C LYS A 98 8.08 -16.77 -1.82
N VAL A 99 7.07 -16.22 -1.13
CA VAL A 99 5.71 -16.77 -1.15
C VAL A 99 5.15 -16.75 -2.58
N HIS A 100 5.33 -15.66 -3.31
CA HIS A 100 4.90 -15.57 -4.70
C HIS A 100 5.63 -16.54 -5.62
N SER A 101 6.83 -17.03 -5.29
CA SER A 101 7.54 -18.02 -6.13
C SER A 101 6.95 -19.44 -6.07
N LEU A 102 5.98 -19.70 -5.18
CA LEU A 102 5.34 -21.00 -5.04
C LEU A 102 4.60 -21.39 -6.33
N PRO A 103 4.84 -22.58 -6.93
CA PRO A 103 4.29 -22.95 -8.23
C PRO A 103 2.75 -22.92 -8.30
N ASN A 104 2.09 -23.41 -7.24
CA ASN A 104 0.63 -23.40 -7.18
C ASN A 104 0.06 -21.97 -7.09
N LEU A 105 0.78 -21.07 -6.41
CA LEU A 105 0.38 -19.68 -6.30
C LEU A 105 0.60 -18.94 -7.62
N GLN A 106 1.74 -19.15 -8.29
CA GLN A 106 1.99 -18.61 -9.63
C GLN A 106 0.90 -19.00 -10.63
N LYS A 107 0.45 -20.26 -10.61
CA LYS A 107 -0.67 -20.72 -11.44
C LYS A 107 -1.95 -19.91 -11.16
N TYR A 108 -2.25 -19.64 -9.89
CA TYR A 108 -3.40 -18.82 -9.52
C TYR A 108 -3.22 -17.36 -9.96
N LEU A 109 -2.08 -16.74 -9.64
CA LEU A 109 -1.76 -15.35 -9.97
C LEU A 109 -1.84 -15.07 -11.48
N GLY A 110 -1.48 -16.04 -12.33
CA GLY A 110 -1.61 -15.92 -13.79
C GLY A 110 -3.05 -16.01 -14.32
N SER A 111 -4.01 -16.46 -13.50
CA SER A 111 -5.42 -16.65 -13.89
C SER A 111 -6.41 -15.76 -13.12
N ARG A 112 -5.97 -15.13 -12.02
CA ARG A 112 -6.85 -14.31 -11.18
C ARG A 112 -7.30 -13.05 -11.95
N PRO A 113 -8.53 -12.56 -11.74
CA PRO A 113 -8.95 -11.27 -12.29
C PRO A 113 -8.08 -10.13 -11.75
N THR A 114 -7.76 -9.16 -12.61
CA THR A 114 -7.13 -7.91 -12.19
C THR A 114 -8.18 -7.02 -11.54
N THR A 115 -7.98 -6.69 -10.27
CA THR A 115 -8.77 -5.71 -9.55
C THR A 115 -7.92 -4.48 -9.19
N PRO A 116 -8.53 -3.31 -8.98
CA PRO A 116 -7.81 -2.11 -8.54
C PRO A 116 -7.19 -2.27 -7.14
N TRP A 117 -7.79 -3.14 -6.31
CA TRP A 117 -7.35 -3.60 -4.99
C TRP A 117 -7.93 -4.98 -4.72
#